data_AF-A0ABD1D4F5-F1
#
_entry.id   AF-A0ABD1D4F5-F1
#
_cell.length_a   1.000
_cell.length_b   1.000
_cell.length_c   1.000
_cell.angle_alpha   90.00
_cell.angle_beta   90.00
_cell.angle_gamma   90.00
#
_symmetry.space_group_name_H-M   'P 1'
#
loop_
_entity.id
_entity.type
_entity.pdbx_description
1 polymer ?
#
loop_
_entity_poly.entity_id
_entity_poly.type
_entity_poly.pdbx_seq_one_letter_code
_entity_poly.pdbx_strand_id
1 'polypeptide(L)'
;MMKIVATLLCLVAVTQANLTRKQKAKLHSTFVNCTTSMHIPEDTVHYEEHSVSGDLALKDPLFKRAILCVMRKMKVANETGDIDFPRMRGFLRDGHDEKTMEQMLKICAKTGMGATPQDKIYQFYRFARKRYTAQFHLKFQANFTVKQMEKIHSSFVNCTTNLNIPEDTVHYEQITVTGNLTVKDPLYKRNLLCLMQGMHIAKPTGDIDMSNMREFLRDGHDEKSLGEMLEICAKTAKGATPEEKAYQFHQCFWSQDKFVV
;
A
#
# COMPACT_ATOMS: atom_id res chain seq x y z
N MET A 1 10.93 15.78 18.06
CA MET A 1 11.79 15.16 17.03
C MET A 1 10.90 14.26 16.15
N MET A 2 10.14 14.87 15.24
CA MET A 2 9.12 14.23 14.39
C MET A 2 9.76 13.82 13.06
N LYS A 3 9.84 12.52 12.79
CA LYS A 3 10.18 11.97 11.47
C LYS A 3 8.86 11.74 10.72
N ILE A 4 8.46 12.72 9.92
CA ILE A 4 7.34 12.64 8.98
C ILE A 4 7.94 12.92 7.60
N VAL A 5 7.31 12.32 6.58
CA VAL A 5 7.48 12.58 5.14
C VAL A 5 8.59 11.76 4.49
N ALA A 6 8.19 10.68 3.81
CA ALA A 6 8.22 10.70 2.34
C ALA A 6 7.72 9.40 1.72
N THR A 7 6.75 9.54 0.82
CA THR A 7 6.22 8.53 -0.10
C THR A 7 5.32 9.36 -1.04
N LEU A 8 5.64 9.69 -2.30
CA LEU A 8 5.23 8.88 -3.46
C LEU A 8 5.76 9.37 -4.80
N LEU A 9 6.02 8.41 -5.71
CA LEU A 9 5.71 8.42 -7.15
C LEU A 9 6.25 7.11 -7.70
N CYS A 10 5.54 6.24 -8.42
CA CYS A 10 4.68 6.50 -9.55
C CYS A 10 3.64 5.39 -9.59
N LEU A 11 2.36 5.75 -9.56
CA LEU A 11 1.19 4.95 -9.96
C LEU A 11 0.87 3.60 -9.31
N VAL A 12 1.76 2.97 -8.56
CA VAL A 12 1.42 1.81 -7.71
C VAL A 12 1.70 2.04 -6.26
N ALA A 13 2.68 2.86 -5.93
CA ALA A 13 2.82 3.25 -4.54
C ALA A 13 1.59 4.13 -4.08
N VAL A 14 0.56 4.36 -4.92
CA VAL A 14 -0.66 5.18 -4.67
C VAL A 14 -1.56 4.66 -3.55
N THR A 15 -1.53 3.38 -3.21
CA THR A 15 -2.15 2.86 -1.98
C THR A 15 -1.17 2.80 -0.82
N GLN A 16 0.05 3.33 -1.01
CA GLN A 16 1.13 3.38 -0.03
C GLN A 16 1.73 4.75 0.34
N ALA A 17 1.20 5.87 -0.19
CA ALA A 17 1.50 7.23 0.29
C ALA A 17 0.33 7.91 0.96
N ASN A 18 0.72 8.92 1.74
CA ASN A 18 -0.07 10.09 2.09
C ASN A 18 -0.43 10.95 0.87
N LEU A 19 -1.04 10.35 -0.16
CA LEU A 19 -1.88 11.07 -1.10
C LEU A 19 -3.22 11.33 -0.43
N THR A 20 -3.75 12.54 -0.62
CA THR A 20 -5.12 12.93 -0.25
C THR A 20 -6.18 12.09 -1.01
N ARG A 21 -7.47 12.03 -0.59
CA ARG A 21 -8.56 11.41 -1.41
C ARG A 21 -8.49 11.91 -2.80
N LYS A 22 -8.35 13.22 -2.92
CA LYS A 22 -8.52 13.90 -4.18
C LYS A 22 -7.49 13.39 -5.17
N GLN A 23 -6.26 13.17 -4.72
CA GLN A 23 -5.22 12.53 -5.52
C GLN A 23 -5.51 11.04 -5.77
N LYS A 24 -5.86 10.25 -4.74
CA LYS A 24 -6.16 8.80 -4.86
C LYS A 24 -7.35 8.53 -5.79
N ALA A 25 -8.47 9.22 -5.60
CA ALA A 25 -9.67 9.15 -6.43
C ALA A 25 -9.42 9.61 -7.86
N LYS A 26 -8.61 10.66 -8.07
CA LYS A 26 -8.21 11.09 -9.42
C LYS A 26 -7.36 10.03 -10.12
N LEU A 27 -6.43 9.41 -9.41
CA LEU A 27 -5.59 8.33 -9.94
C LEU A 27 -6.43 7.10 -10.30
N HIS A 28 -7.27 6.64 -9.37
CA HIS A 28 -8.16 5.50 -9.56
C HIS A 28 -9.13 5.74 -10.74
N SER A 29 -9.86 6.86 -10.75
CA SER A 29 -10.77 7.18 -11.86
C SER A 29 -10.03 7.32 -13.20
N THR A 30 -8.82 7.86 -13.21
CA THR A 30 -8.01 7.93 -14.45
C THR A 30 -7.58 6.55 -14.91
N PHE A 31 -7.23 5.66 -13.98
CA PHE A 31 -6.86 4.28 -14.28
C PHE A 31 -8.03 3.49 -14.87
N VAL A 32 -9.19 3.50 -14.20
CA VAL A 32 -10.42 2.87 -14.71
C VAL A 32 -10.76 3.40 -16.10
N ASN A 33 -10.74 4.73 -16.29
CA ASN A 33 -10.98 5.32 -17.61
C ASN A 33 -9.97 4.88 -18.68
N CYS A 34 -8.73 4.57 -18.29
CA CYS A 34 -7.71 4.08 -19.20
C CYS A 34 -7.95 2.61 -19.55
N THR A 35 -8.15 1.74 -18.57
CA THR A 35 -8.38 0.30 -18.79
C THR A 35 -9.66 0.07 -19.59
N THR A 36 -10.76 0.76 -19.25
CA THR A 36 -12.01 0.72 -20.03
C THR A 36 -11.81 1.16 -21.48
N SER A 37 -11.14 2.31 -21.71
CA SER A 37 -10.92 2.80 -23.09
C SER A 37 -10.04 1.89 -23.94
N MET A 38 -9.19 1.08 -23.29
CA MET A 38 -8.32 0.11 -23.95
C MET A 38 -8.95 -1.28 -24.07
N HIS A 39 -10.20 -1.46 -23.60
CA HIS A 39 -10.89 -2.75 -23.54
C HIS A 39 -10.05 -3.80 -22.79
N ILE A 40 -9.33 -3.37 -21.75
CA ILE A 40 -8.62 -4.30 -20.85
C ILE A 40 -9.70 -4.94 -19.95
N PRO A 41 -9.84 -6.27 -19.95
CA PRO A 41 -10.79 -6.94 -19.07
C PRO A 41 -10.52 -6.58 -17.60
N GLU A 42 -11.60 -6.43 -16.83
CA GLU A 42 -11.54 -5.97 -15.44
C GLU A 42 -10.70 -6.90 -14.55
N ASP A 43 -10.64 -8.19 -14.91
CA ASP A 43 -9.88 -9.25 -14.23
C ASP A 43 -8.41 -9.37 -14.66
N THR A 44 -7.95 -8.56 -15.62
CA THR A 44 -6.59 -8.68 -16.18
C THR A 44 -5.59 -7.72 -15.54
N VAL A 45 -6.04 -6.51 -15.19
CA VAL A 45 -5.17 -5.47 -14.63
C VAL A 45 -5.92 -4.71 -13.54
N HIS A 46 -5.76 -5.15 -12.30
CA HIS A 46 -6.41 -4.51 -11.16
C HIS A 46 -5.54 -3.38 -10.60
N TYR A 47 -6.13 -2.19 -10.49
CA TYR A 47 -5.46 -1.03 -9.90
C TYR A 47 -4.98 -1.34 -8.48
N GLU A 48 -5.83 -2.01 -7.70
CA GLU A 48 -5.61 -2.41 -6.31
C GLU A 48 -4.50 -3.45 -6.22
N GLU A 49 -4.54 -4.52 -7.01
CA GLU A 49 -3.50 -5.55 -6.96
C GLU A 49 -2.13 -4.97 -7.32
N HIS A 50 -2.06 -4.16 -8.37
CA HIS A 50 -0.80 -3.55 -8.77
C HIS A 50 -0.35 -2.52 -7.76
N SER A 51 -1.25 -1.67 -7.24
CA SER A 51 -0.89 -0.64 -6.26
C SER A 51 -0.49 -1.21 -4.90
N VAL A 52 -1.12 -2.31 -4.50
CA VAL A 52 -1.03 -2.85 -3.14
C VAL A 52 0.03 -3.96 -3.05
N SER A 53 0.00 -4.97 -3.93
CA SER A 53 0.99 -6.09 -3.91
C SER A 53 2.31 -5.66 -4.52
N GLY A 54 2.20 -4.81 -5.54
CA GLY A 54 3.32 -4.35 -6.27
C GLY A 54 4.18 -5.50 -6.84
N ASP A 55 3.56 -6.46 -7.48
CA ASP A 55 4.33 -7.37 -8.30
C ASP A 55 5.02 -6.61 -9.46
N LEU A 56 6.34 -6.40 -9.36
CA LEU A 56 7.18 -5.80 -10.40
C LEU A 56 7.68 -6.84 -11.41
N ALA A 57 7.36 -8.12 -11.21
CA ALA A 57 7.71 -9.21 -12.13
C ALA A 57 6.77 -9.26 -13.33
N LEU A 58 5.58 -8.66 -13.23
CA LEU A 58 4.66 -8.49 -14.34
C LEU A 58 5.24 -7.48 -15.35
N LYS A 59 5.95 -8.03 -16.35
CA LYS A 59 6.29 -7.35 -17.60
C LYS A 59 5.08 -7.26 -18.54
N ASP A 60 3.87 -7.22 -17.99
CA ASP A 60 2.62 -7.28 -18.74
C ASP A 60 2.52 -6.06 -19.68
N PRO A 61 2.46 -6.27 -21.01
CA PRO A 61 2.27 -5.19 -21.98
C PRO A 61 1.01 -4.35 -21.73
N LEU A 62 -0.08 -4.94 -21.23
CA LEU A 62 -1.33 -4.25 -20.91
C LEU A 62 -1.14 -3.31 -19.72
N PHE A 63 -0.45 -3.76 -18.67
CA PHE A 63 -0.13 -2.90 -17.53
C PHE A 63 0.76 -1.71 -17.96
N LYS A 64 1.79 -1.96 -18.78
CA LYS A 64 2.64 -0.87 -19.30
C LYS A 64 1.85 0.17 -20.11
N ARG A 65 0.86 -0.28 -20.87
CA ARG A 65 -0.07 0.61 -21.61
C ARG A 65 -1.00 1.37 -20.67
N ALA A 66 -1.56 0.69 -19.66
CA ALA A 66 -2.39 1.29 -18.62
C ALA A 66 -1.68 2.45 -17.91
N ILE A 67 -0.46 2.22 -17.40
CA ILE A 67 0.29 3.26 -16.69
C ILE A 67 0.69 4.43 -17.60
N LEU A 68 1.07 4.17 -18.86
CA LEU A 68 1.37 5.24 -19.83
C LEU A 68 0.12 6.09 -20.09
N CYS A 69 -1.04 5.46 -20.29
CA CYS A 69 -2.31 6.16 -20.47
C CYS A 69 -2.63 7.05 -19.27
N VAL A 70 -2.48 6.53 -18.05
CA VAL A 70 -2.74 7.32 -16.84
C VAL A 70 -1.80 8.51 -16.74
N MET A 71 -0.49 8.32 -16.95
CA MET A 71 0.48 9.40 -16.89
C MET A 71 0.21 10.49 -17.95
N ARG A 72 -0.23 10.10 -19.16
CA ARG A 72 -0.63 11.05 -20.19
C ARG A 72 -1.92 11.80 -19.85
N LYS A 73 -2.96 11.13 -19.36
CA LYS A 73 -4.21 11.79 -18.94
C LYS A 73 -4.00 12.74 -17.76
N MET A 74 -3.08 12.41 -16.87
CA MET A 74 -2.63 13.30 -15.81
C MET A 74 -1.70 14.42 -16.31
N LYS A 75 -1.30 14.36 -17.57
CA LYS A 75 -0.34 15.26 -18.24
C LYS A 75 1.03 15.27 -17.55
N VAL A 76 1.40 14.19 -16.87
CA VAL A 76 2.72 14.01 -16.24
C VAL A 76 3.69 13.24 -17.14
N ALA A 77 3.22 12.71 -18.26
CA ALA A 77 4.04 12.20 -19.35
C ALA A 77 3.50 12.70 -20.69
N ASN A 78 4.40 12.85 -21.67
CA ASN A 78 4.05 13.20 -23.04
C ASN A 78 3.89 11.94 -23.93
N GLU A 79 3.74 12.16 -25.25
CA GLU A 79 3.63 11.07 -26.23
C GLU A 79 4.89 10.22 -26.35
N THR A 80 6.07 10.77 -26.07
CA THR A 80 7.34 10.03 -26.12
C THR A 80 7.65 9.28 -24.82
N GLY A 81 6.78 9.38 -23.81
CA GLY A 81 6.97 8.79 -22.48
C GLY A 81 7.95 9.56 -21.60
N ASP A 82 8.29 10.79 -21.98
CA ASP A 82 9.12 11.67 -21.17
C ASP A 82 8.26 12.33 -20.08
N ILE A 83 8.83 12.42 -18.89
CA ILE A 83 8.13 12.84 -17.68
C ILE A 83 8.16 14.36 -17.54
N ASP A 84 6.99 14.97 -17.37
CA ASP A 84 6.83 16.39 -17.01
C ASP A 84 7.00 16.53 -15.48
N PHE A 85 8.26 16.68 -15.05
CA PHE A 85 8.61 16.84 -13.64
C PHE A 85 7.91 18.03 -12.96
N PRO A 86 7.83 19.23 -13.55
CA PRO A 86 7.07 20.34 -12.97
C PRO A 86 5.60 20.00 -12.70
N ARG A 87 4.91 19.37 -13.65
CA ARG A 87 3.50 19.01 -13.45
C ARG A 87 3.33 17.88 -12.46
N MET A 88 4.22 16.89 -12.49
CA MET A 88 4.24 15.82 -11.52
C MET A 88 4.50 16.35 -10.10
N ARG A 89 5.42 17.30 -9.94
CA ARG A 89 5.64 18.05 -8.70
C ARG A 89 4.40 18.80 -8.24
N GLY A 90 3.70 19.47 -9.17
CA GLY A 90 2.45 20.16 -8.88
C GLY A 90 1.36 19.22 -8.36
N PHE A 91 1.24 18.03 -8.96
CA PHE A 91 0.28 17.01 -8.51
C PHE A 91 0.57 16.49 -7.09
N LEU A 92 1.83 16.51 -6.66
CA LEU A 92 2.32 15.91 -5.42
C LEU A 92 2.58 16.91 -4.30
N ARG A 93 2.45 18.20 -4.60
CA ARG A 93 2.76 19.25 -3.64
C ARG A 93 1.98 19.09 -2.33
N ASP A 94 0.72 18.66 -2.45
CA ASP A 94 -0.14 18.42 -1.31
C ASP A 94 0.31 17.13 -0.61
N GLY A 95 0.82 17.27 0.62
CA GLY A 95 1.25 16.15 1.48
C GLY A 95 2.76 15.85 1.48
N HIS A 96 3.58 16.60 0.73
CA HIS A 96 5.02 16.33 0.61
C HIS A 96 5.89 17.58 0.80
N ASP A 97 7.07 17.40 1.42
CA ASP A 97 8.06 18.45 1.54
C ASP A 97 8.81 18.62 0.21
N GLU A 98 9.06 19.88 -0.17
CA GLU A 98 9.60 20.24 -1.48
C GLU A 98 11.01 19.67 -1.72
N LYS A 99 11.84 19.64 -0.66
CA LYS A 99 13.24 19.20 -0.73
C LYS A 99 13.34 17.71 -1.01
N THR A 100 12.56 16.89 -0.31
CA THR A 100 12.56 15.43 -0.51
C THR A 100 11.96 15.07 -1.86
N MET A 101 10.89 15.76 -2.27
CA MET A 101 10.31 15.60 -3.60
C MET A 101 11.34 15.91 -4.69
N GLU A 102 12.08 17.02 -4.59
CA GLU A 102 13.10 17.40 -5.57
C GLU A 102 14.23 16.35 -5.68
N GLN A 103 14.73 15.85 -4.55
CA GLN A 103 15.77 14.82 -4.53
C GLN A 103 15.28 13.52 -5.19
N MET A 104 14.06 13.08 -4.88
CA MET A 104 13.48 11.88 -5.47
C MET A 104 13.29 12.02 -6.98
N LEU A 105 12.73 13.15 -7.44
CA LEU A 105 12.54 13.43 -8.86
C LEU A 105 13.87 13.45 -9.62
N LYS A 106 14.92 14.07 -9.04
CA LYS A 106 16.27 14.07 -9.61
C LYS A 106 16.86 12.66 -9.76
N ILE A 107 16.57 11.77 -8.82
CA ILE A 107 17.05 10.39 -8.86
C ILE A 107 16.28 9.60 -9.93
N CYS A 108 14.95 9.74 -10.00
CA CYS A 108 14.12 9.01 -10.97
C CYS A 108 14.27 9.56 -12.42
N ALA A 109 14.65 10.82 -12.59
CA ALA A 109 14.96 11.40 -13.90
C ALA A 109 16.12 10.69 -14.62
N LYS A 110 17.01 10.04 -13.88
CA LYS A 110 18.20 9.38 -14.45
C LYS A 110 17.90 7.99 -15.03
N THR A 111 16.67 7.49 -14.93
CA THR A 111 16.32 6.09 -15.25
C THR A 111 15.35 5.89 -16.41
N GLY A 112 15.10 6.92 -17.22
CA GLY A 112 14.26 6.86 -18.42
C GLY A 112 14.89 6.08 -19.60
N MET A 113 15.47 4.91 -19.36
CA MET A 113 16.06 4.05 -20.39
C MET A 113 15.05 2.98 -20.82
N GLY A 114 14.10 3.37 -21.66
CA GLY A 114 13.19 2.45 -22.35
C GLY A 114 13.20 2.73 -23.85
N ALA A 115 13.10 1.67 -24.67
CA ALA A 115 13.06 1.79 -26.12
C ALA A 115 11.73 2.38 -26.63
N THR A 116 10.65 2.16 -25.88
CA THR A 116 9.30 2.65 -26.19
C THR A 116 8.80 3.60 -25.11
N PRO A 117 7.80 4.46 -25.39
CA PRO A 117 7.15 5.28 -24.37
C PRO A 117 6.65 4.44 -23.17
N GLN A 118 6.06 3.28 -23.45
CA GLN A 118 5.59 2.32 -22.45
C GLN A 118 6.73 1.83 -21.56
N ASP A 119 7.87 1.48 -22.17
CA ASP A 119 9.04 1.02 -21.42
C ASP A 119 9.68 2.14 -20.61
N LYS A 120 9.77 3.37 -21.14
CA LYS A 120 10.28 4.51 -20.38
C LYS A 120 9.47 4.75 -19.11
N ILE A 121 8.15 4.80 -19.26
CA ILE A 121 7.24 4.95 -18.12
C ILE A 121 7.36 3.78 -17.15
N TYR A 122 7.40 2.55 -17.67
CA TYR A 122 7.50 1.36 -16.83
C TYR A 122 8.85 1.29 -16.07
N GLN A 123 9.96 1.66 -16.70
CA GLN A 123 11.26 1.69 -16.03
C GLN A 123 11.34 2.80 -14.98
N PHE A 124 10.82 3.98 -15.30
CA PHE A 124 10.65 5.07 -14.35
C PHE A 124 9.85 4.61 -13.12
N TYR A 125 8.71 3.98 -13.37
CA TYR A 125 7.85 3.37 -12.38
C TYR A 125 8.57 2.33 -11.50
N ARG A 126 9.26 1.35 -12.10
CA ARG A 126 10.00 0.30 -11.38
C ARG A 126 11.11 0.87 -10.51
N PHE A 127 11.87 1.82 -11.06
CA PHE A 127 13.00 2.41 -10.38
C PHE A 127 12.55 3.25 -9.18
N ALA A 128 11.56 4.10 -9.37
CA ALA A 128 11.02 4.94 -8.30
C ALA A 128 10.51 4.08 -7.14
N ARG A 129 9.88 2.95 -7.45
CA ARG A 129 9.46 1.98 -6.44
C ARG A 129 10.60 1.26 -5.74
N LYS A 130 11.57 0.70 -6.48
CA LYS A 130 12.74 0.03 -5.87
C LYS A 130 13.46 0.97 -4.91
N ARG A 131 13.59 2.25 -5.28
CA ARG A 131 14.24 3.25 -4.44
C ARG A 131 13.40 3.59 -3.21
N TYR A 132 12.08 3.67 -3.35
CA TYR A 132 11.16 3.85 -2.24
C TYR A 132 11.31 2.73 -1.19
N THR A 133 11.21 1.47 -1.62
CA THR A 133 11.39 0.30 -0.72
C THR A 133 12.76 0.33 -0.02
N ALA A 134 13.83 0.68 -0.73
CA ALA A 134 15.19 0.73 -0.18
C ALA A 134 15.48 1.93 0.74
N GLN A 135 14.87 3.10 0.49
CA GLN A 135 15.17 4.34 1.23
C GLN A 135 14.37 4.46 2.53
N PHE A 136 13.15 3.94 2.57
CA PHE A 136 12.24 4.16 3.69
C PHE A 136 12.28 3.10 4.78
N HIS A 137 13.30 2.23 4.78
CA HIS A 137 13.35 1.09 5.70
C HIS A 137 12.00 0.37 5.73
N LEU A 138 11.43 0.10 4.56
CA LEU A 138 10.38 -0.92 4.39
C LEU A 138 10.99 -2.32 4.57
N LYS A 139 11.85 -2.45 5.58
CA LYS A 139 12.38 -3.66 6.20
C LYS A 139 11.29 -4.44 6.93
N PHE A 140 10.02 -4.07 6.75
CA PHE A 140 8.84 -4.51 7.48
C PHE A 140 7.65 -4.50 6.52
N GLN A 141 7.81 -5.05 5.31
CA GLN A 141 6.66 -5.34 4.45
C GLN A 141 6.22 -6.78 4.67
N ALA A 142 4.95 -6.93 5.06
CA ALA A 142 4.28 -8.20 5.03
C ALA A 142 4.16 -8.69 3.57
N ASN A 143 4.60 -9.91 3.30
CA ASN A 143 4.51 -10.51 1.98
C ASN A 143 3.13 -11.12 1.73
N PHE A 144 2.08 -10.31 1.71
CA PHE A 144 0.73 -10.79 1.43
C PHE A 144 0.54 -11.15 -0.05
N THR A 145 -0.17 -12.24 -0.33
CA THR A 145 -0.67 -12.55 -1.67
C THR A 145 -1.68 -11.50 -2.13
N VAL A 146 -1.93 -11.46 -3.43
CA VAL A 146 -2.89 -10.56 -4.05
C VAL A 146 -4.29 -10.70 -3.41
N LYS A 147 -4.77 -11.94 -3.29
CA LYS A 147 -6.05 -12.28 -2.64
C LYS A 147 -6.11 -11.82 -1.18
N GLN A 148 -5.01 -11.97 -0.43
CA GLN A 148 -4.92 -11.48 0.94
C GLN A 148 -5.04 -9.95 0.99
N MET A 149 -4.36 -9.25 0.10
CA MET A 149 -4.39 -7.79 0.02
C MET A 149 -5.77 -7.23 -0.35
N GLU A 150 -6.49 -7.86 -1.26
CA GLU A 150 -7.87 -7.46 -1.59
C GLU A 150 -8.81 -7.59 -0.39
N LYS A 151 -8.71 -8.69 0.36
CA LYS A 151 -9.50 -8.91 1.58
C LYS A 151 -9.17 -7.88 2.67
N ILE A 152 -7.88 -7.55 2.84
CA ILE A 152 -7.44 -6.52 3.78
C ILE A 152 -7.96 -5.14 3.36
N HIS A 153 -7.84 -4.78 2.08
CA HIS A 153 -8.28 -3.49 1.55
C HIS A 153 -9.79 -3.29 1.64
N SER A 154 -10.58 -4.27 1.20
CA SER A 154 -12.05 -4.22 1.31
C SER A 154 -12.50 -4.06 2.77
N SER A 155 -11.88 -4.80 3.70
CA SER A 155 -12.16 -4.65 5.13
C SER A 155 -11.79 -3.27 5.66
N PHE A 156 -10.64 -2.72 5.27
CA PHE A 156 -10.21 -1.38 5.66
C PHE A 156 -11.16 -0.28 5.18
N VAL A 157 -11.59 -0.33 3.91
CA VAL A 157 -12.53 0.64 3.33
C VAL A 157 -13.88 0.57 4.03
N ASN A 158 -14.38 -0.63 4.30
CA ASN A 158 -15.62 -0.82 5.03
C ASN A 158 -15.52 -0.24 6.46
N CYS A 159 -14.41 -0.47 7.14
CA CYS A 159 -14.20 0.00 8.51
C CYS A 159 -14.03 1.52 8.61
N THR A 160 -13.25 2.13 7.73
CA THR A 160 -13.10 3.60 7.69
C THR A 160 -14.43 4.28 7.39
N THR A 161 -15.24 3.70 6.49
CA THR A 161 -16.58 4.18 6.17
C THR A 161 -17.53 4.02 7.36
N ASN A 162 -17.65 2.83 7.93
CA ASN A 162 -18.60 2.55 9.02
C ASN A 162 -18.28 3.32 10.30
N LEU A 163 -16.99 3.57 10.56
CA LEU A 163 -16.55 4.33 11.73
C LEU A 163 -16.53 5.85 11.48
N ASN A 164 -16.90 6.31 10.29
CA ASN A 164 -16.84 7.72 9.88
C ASN A 164 -15.46 8.37 10.16
N ILE A 165 -14.38 7.63 9.88
CA ILE A 165 -13.03 8.10 10.13
C ILE A 165 -12.66 9.14 9.06
N PRO A 166 -12.21 10.36 9.45
CA PRO A 166 -11.72 11.34 8.50
C PRO A 166 -10.50 10.78 7.76
N GLU A 167 -10.41 11.13 6.50
CA GLU A 167 -9.51 10.44 5.59
C GLU A 167 -8.01 10.54 5.96
N ASP A 168 -7.60 11.67 6.52
CA ASP A 168 -6.20 11.92 6.88
C ASP A 168 -5.86 11.43 8.30
N THR A 169 -6.77 10.69 8.95
CA THR A 169 -6.59 10.24 10.35
C THR A 169 -5.98 8.86 10.45
N VAL A 170 -6.41 7.91 9.62
CA VAL A 170 -5.90 6.52 9.64
C VAL A 170 -5.50 6.12 8.22
N HIS A 171 -4.22 5.77 8.06
CA HIS A 171 -3.66 5.39 6.77
C HIS A 171 -3.59 3.85 6.67
N TYR A 172 -4.12 3.32 5.57
CA TYR A 172 -4.12 1.89 5.24
C TYR A 172 -2.75 1.27 5.47
N GLU A 173 -1.74 1.92 4.89
CA GLU A 173 -0.33 1.62 4.93
C GLU A 173 0.25 1.38 6.33
N GLN A 174 -0.19 2.20 7.28
CA GLN A 174 0.30 2.15 8.65
C GLN A 174 -0.25 0.93 9.39
N ILE A 175 -1.44 0.45 8.99
CA ILE A 175 -2.07 -0.72 9.58
C ILE A 175 -1.63 -2.00 8.87
N THR A 176 -1.58 -1.98 7.54
CA THR A 176 -1.60 -3.22 6.75
C THR A 176 -0.27 -3.54 6.08
N VAL A 177 0.61 -2.55 5.93
CA VAL A 177 1.85 -2.69 5.14
C VAL A 177 3.10 -2.56 6.00
N THR A 178 3.09 -1.62 6.95
CA THR A 178 4.28 -1.24 7.73
C THR A 178 4.16 -1.50 9.20
N GLY A 179 2.93 -1.73 9.68
CA GLY A 179 2.63 -1.94 11.09
C GLY A 179 3.20 -0.86 12.00
N ASN A 180 2.90 0.42 11.74
CA ASN A 180 3.51 1.53 12.47
C ASN A 180 3.25 1.44 13.99
N LEU A 181 4.22 0.85 14.71
CA LEU A 181 4.15 0.50 16.13
C LEU A 181 4.05 1.70 17.09
N THR A 182 4.18 2.92 16.57
CA THR A 182 4.25 4.16 17.38
C THR A 182 2.90 4.87 17.49
N VAL A 183 1.88 4.45 16.74
CA VAL A 183 0.56 5.11 16.70
C VAL A 183 -0.26 4.74 17.93
N LYS A 184 -0.44 5.67 18.86
CA LYS A 184 -1.28 5.51 20.06
C LYS A 184 -2.71 6.04 19.89
N ASP A 185 -3.09 6.41 18.68
CA ASP A 185 -4.39 7.02 18.38
C ASP A 185 -5.56 6.05 18.66
N PRO A 186 -6.56 6.44 19.47
CA PRO A 186 -7.77 5.64 19.69
C PRO A 186 -8.51 5.24 18.39
N LEU A 187 -8.56 6.12 17.39
CA LEU A 187 -9.20 5.85 16.10
C LEU A 187 -8.42 4.81 15.29
N TYR A 188 -7.09 4.82 15.38
CA TYR A 188 -6.25 3.78 14.79
C TYR A 188 -6.56 2.42 15.39
N LYS A 189 -6.57 2.31 16.73
CA LYS A 189 -6.85 1.02 17.41
C LYS A 189 -8.26 0.52 17.10
N ARG A 190 -9.25 1.41 17.02
CA ARG A 190 -10.64 1.08 16.66
C ARG A 190 -10.76 0.61 15.22
N ASN A 191 -10.08 1.28 14.29
CA ASN A 191 -10.03 0.87 12.89
C ASN A 191 -9.36 -0.49 12.73
N LEU A 192 -8.23 -0.71 13.41
CA LEU A 192 -7.52 -1.98 13.42
C LEU A 192 -8.40 -3.13 13.92
N LEU A 193 -9.08 -2.97 15.07
CA LEU A 193 -9.99 -3.99 15.57
C LEU A 193 -11.11 -4.29 14.55
N CYS A 194 -11.72 -3.25 13.98
CA CYS A 194 -12.75 -3.42 12.96
C CYS A 194 -12.22 -4.20 11.75
N LEU A 195 -11.01 -3.85 11.25
CA LEU A 195 -10.37 -4.52 10.13
C LEU A 195 -10.14 -6.00 10.44
N MET A 196 -9.62 -6.30 11.62
CA MET A 196 -9.38 -7.67 12.08
C MET A 196 -10.69 -8.46 12.20
N GLN A 197 -11.78 -7.83 12.63
CA GLN A 197 -13.11 -8.46 12.67
C GLN A 197 -13.69 -8.69 11.28
N GLY A 198 -13.57 -7.72 10.36
CA GLY A 198 -14.00 -7.86 8.96
C GLY A 198 -13.26 -8.98 8.23
N MET A 199 -12.03 -9.27 8.64
CA MET A 199 -11.26 -10.40 8.13
C MET A 199 -11.53 -11.73 8.84
N HIS A 200 -12.32 -11.72 9.92
CA HIS A 200 -12.58 -12.82 10.85
C HIS A 200 -11.34 -13.31 11.62
N ILE A 201 -10.31 -12.47 11.79
CA ILE A 201 -9.09 -12.80 12.54
C ILE A 201 -9.13 -12.31 13.99
N ALA A 202 -10.09 -11.47 14.36
CA ALA A 202 -10.38 -11.10 15.75
C ALA A 202 -11.86 -11.20 16.07
N LYS A 203 -12.16 -11.55 17.32
CA LYS A 203 -13.51 -11.58 17.88
C LYS A 203 -13.96 -10.18 18.34
N PRO A 204 -15.26 -9.98 18.65
CA PRO A 204 -15.76 -8.77 19.32
C PRO A 204 -15.01 -8.42 20.62
N THR A 205 -14.49 -9.43 21.31
CA THR A 205 -13.71 -9.29 22.55
C THR A 205 -12.26 -8.84 22.34
N GLY A 206 -11.82 -8.72 21.08
CA GLY A 206 -10.42 -8.45 20.71
C GLY A 206 -9.50 -9.66 20.77
N ASP A 207 -10.02 -10.84 21.16
CA ASP A 207 -9.24 -12.07 21.15
C ASP A 207 -9.04 -12.55 19.71
N ILE A 208 -7.83 -13.04 19.43
CA ILE A 208 -7.42 -13.46 18.09
C ILE A 208 -8.00 -14.83 17.75
N ASP A 209 -8.65 -14.92 16.60
CA ASP A 209 -9.06 -16.20 16.02
C ASP A 209 -7.87 -16.83 15.30
N MET A 210 -7.13 -17.64 16.06
CA MET A 210 -5.92 -18.30 15.59
C MET A 210 -6.18 -19.24 14.40
N SER A 211 -7.36 -19.85 14.32
CA SER A 211 -7.72 -20.74 13.21
C SER A 211 -7.83 -19.94 11.92
N ASN A 212 -8.63 -18.87 11.93
CA ASN A 212 -8.82 -18.02 10.77
C ASN A 212 -7.56 -17.24 10.40
N MET A 213 -6.75 -16.83 11.37
CA MET A 213 -5.47 -16.16 11.11
C MET A 213 -4.49 -17.10 10.39
N ARG A 214 -4.37 -18.35 10.84
CA ARG A 214 -3.54 -19.36 10.16
C ARG A 214 -4.06 -19.66 8.77
N GLU A 215 -5.36 -19.86 8.63
CA GLU A 215 -5.97 -20.09 7.32
C GLU A 215 -5.74 -18.92 6.37
N PHE A 216 -5.84 -17.68 6.87
CA PHE A 216 -5.58 -16.49 6.08
C PHE A 216 -4.13 -16.46 5.59
N LEU A 217 -3.16 -16.71 6.47
CA LEU A 217 -1.73 -16.60 6.14
C LEU A 217 -1.13 -17.79 5.41
N ARG A 218 -1.76 -18.99 5.42
CA ARG A 218 -1.22 -20.19 4.74
C ARG A 218 -1.03 -19.98 3.24
N ASP A 219 -1.75 -19.04 2.66
CA ASP A 219 -1.53 -18.60 1.28
C ASP A 219 -0.22 -17.79 1.22
N GLY A 220 0.80 -18.34 0.54
CA GLY A 220 2.09 -17.69 0.34
C GLY A 220 3.13 -17.85 1.47
N HIS A 221 2.85 -18.58 2.55
CA HIS A 221 3.78 -18.70 3.69
C HIS A 221 3.85 -20.12 4.29
N ASP A 222 5.00 -20.45 4.89
CA ASP A 222 5.22 -21.71 5.60
C ASP A 222 4.48 -21.75 6.95
N GLU A 223 3.60 -22.74 7.11
CA GLU A 223 2.71 -22.89 8.28
C GLU A 223 3.49 -23.09 9.59
N LYS A 224 4.63 -23.80 9.54
CA LYS A 224 5.43 -24.10 10.73
C LYS A 224 6.08 -22.83 11.29
N SER A 225 6.65 -22.01 10.43
CA SER A 225 7.34 -20.76 10.80
C SER A 225 6.37 -19.71 11.35
N LEU A 226 5.15 -19.66 10.79
CA LEU A 226 4.07 -18.76 11.21
C LEU A 226 3.39 -19.19 12.51
N GLY A 227 3.15 -20.49 12.70
CA GLY A 227 2.37 -21.01 13.82
C GLY A 227 2.92 -20.60 15.19
N GLU A 228 4.24 -20.74 15.38
CA GLU A 228 4.93 -20.37 16.62
C GLU A 228 4.82 -18.86 16.91
N MET A 229 5.02 -18.04 15.88
CA MET A 229 5.00 -16.59 16.00
C MET A 229 3.60 -16.08 16.38
N LEU A 230 2.57 -16.59 15.71
CA LEU A 230 1.19 -16.22 16.01
C LEU A 230 0.80 -16.60 17.44
N GLU A 231 1.24 -17.77 17.92
CA GLU A 231 0.97 -18.19 19.30
C GLU A 231 1.65 -17.30 20.33
N ILE A 232 2.90 -16.88 20.08
CA ILE A 232 3.60 -15.93 20.93
C ILE A 232 2.79 -14.63 21.00
N CYS A 233 2.42 -14.06 19.85
CA CYS A 233 1.72 -12.78 19.81
C CYS A 233 0.31 -12.83 20.41
N ALA A 234 -0.43 -13.93 20.22
CA ALA A 234 -1.73 -14.11 20.84
C ALA A 234 -1.63 -14.17 22.38
N LYS A 235 -0.58 -14.80 22.94
CA LYS A 235 -0.34 -14.85 24.38
C LYS A 235 0.08 -13.50 24.97
N THR A 236 0.72 -12.65 24.17
CA THR A 236 1.19 -11.31 24.58
C THR A 236 0.07 -10.25 24.54
N ALA A 237 -0.99 -10.47 23.76
CA ALA A 237 -2.12 -9.56 23.62
C ALA A 237 -3.02 -9.51 24.89
N LYS A 238 -2.58 -8.77 25.91
CA LYS A 238 -3.24 -8.62 27.23
C LYS A 238 -3.81 -7.21 27.46
N GLY A 239 -4.26 -6.55 26.39
CA GLY A 239 -4.89 -5.22 26.47
C GLY A 239 -6.14 -5.20 27.34
N ALA A 240 -6.43 -4.06 27.97
CA ALA A 240 -7.59 -3.92 28.86
C ALA A 240 -8.91 -3.82 28.09
N THR A 241 -8.85 -3.35 26.84
CA THR A 241 -10.01 -3.29 25.93
C THR A 241 -9.81 -4.19 24.71
N PRO A 242 -10.89 -4.54 23.99
CA PRO A 242 -10.80 -5.26 22.71
C PRO A 242 -9.83 -4.62 21.71
N GLU A 243 -9.86 -3.30 21.59
CA GLU A 243 -9.00 -2.53 20.71
C GLU A 243 -7.53 -2.62 21.15
N GLU A 244 -7.27 -2.62 22.45
CA GLU A 244 -5.91 -2.77 22.97
C GLU A 244 -5.37 -4.18 22.78
N LYS A 245 -6.20 -5.22 22.92
CA LYS A 245 -5.77 -6.60 22.62
C LYS A 245 -5.38 -6.75 21.15
N ALA A 246 -6.25 -6.30 20.23
CA ALA A 246 -5.97 -6.30 18.80
C ALA A 246 -4.71 -5.50 18.47
N TYR A 247 -4.55 -4.32 19.07
CA TYR A 247 -3.36 -3.49 18.88
C TYR A 247 -2.08 -4.15 19.41
N GLN A 248 -2.09 -4.75 20.59
CA GLN A 248 -0.91 -5.44 21.14
C GLN A 248 -0.53 -6.67 20.31
N PHE A 249 -1.52 -7.43 19.84
CA PHE A 249 -1.26 -8.54 18.92
C PHE A 249 -0.59 -8.03 17.65
N HIS A 250 -1.16 -6.99 17.02
CA HIS A 250 -0.62 -6.38 15.81
C HIS A 250 0.80 -5.84 16.03
N GLN A 251 1.06 -5.19 17.16
CA GLN A 251 2.39 -4.73 17.49
C GLN A 251 3.39 -5.88 17.63
N CYS A 252 2.99 -6.96 18.31
CA CYS A 252 3.82 -8.14 18.39
C CYS A 252 4.06 -8.72 17.00
N PHE A 253 3.02 -8.90 16.20
CA PHE A 253 3.11 -9.50 14.86
C PHE A 253 4.12 -8.78 13.96
N TRP A 254 4.07 -7.44 13.92
CA TRP A 254 4.99 -6.63 13.12
C TRP A 254 6.39 -6.48 13.71
N SER A 255 6.58 -6.83 14.99
CA SER A 255 7.92 -6.90 15.59
C SER A 255 8.70 -8.17 15.20
N GLN A 256 8.07 -9.11 14.50
CA GLN A 256 8.65 -10.42 14.19
C GLN A 256 9.32 -10.41 12.81
N ASP A 257 10.62 -10.66 12.79
CA ASP A 257 11.41 -10.77 11.54
C ASP A 257 10.95 -11.92 10.62
N LYS A 258 10.08 -12.82 11.10
CA LYS A 258 9.55 -13.97 10.34
C LYS A 258 8.47 -13.59 9.31
N PHE A 259 7.84 -12.43 9.45
CA PHE A 259 6.74 -11.99 8.56
C PHE A 259 7.12 -10.80 7.67
N VAL A 260 8.37 -10.40 7.80
CA VAL A 260 8.86 -9.08 7.47
C VAL A 260 10.07 -9.29 6.55
N VAL A 261 10.01 -8.73 5.33
CA VAL A 261 11.11 -8.77 4.34
C VAL A 261 11.90 -7.46 4.35
#